data_AF-A0A3Q1FGM8-F1
#
_entry.id   AF-A0A3Q1FGM8-F1
#
_cell.length_a   1.000
_cell.length_b   1.000
_cell.length_c   1.000
_cell.angle_alpha   90.00
_cell.angle_beta   90.00
_cell.angle_gamma   90.00
#
_symmetry.space_group_name_H-M   'P 1'
#
loop_
_entity.id
_entity.type
_entity.pdbx_description
1 polymer ?
#
loop_
_entity_poly.entity_id
_entity_poly.type
_entity_poly.pdbx_seq_one_letter_code
_entity_poly.pdbx_strand_id
1 'polypeptide(L)'
;MVVNYICSHSCPWLPICTYGSLRPPPTFILCLLSLWNQWCLCYAAVVCLLCSPVRTDDACPSSCVCVPSDIPDTELEMSKLSLSYNGIQVIEPYAFLGLPRLHLLDLSHNQLESISARAFHGLPELRSLFLNYSVLPVATAQLSNALSAQTLRNLHRLELAGNQLKSIPLVRLDMYNLHVLVLINNSIERIGRENVTSLYQQRHIRVYLSLNPFWCDCELESFYYWLKNSSQCPDAGHLLCSEPEAKRWIPVEKLRGEDVDCMNENLEAVSYVFLGIVLALIGVVFLMVLYLNRGDKRRGSASRERRRNRVALSRRRLKVKFEKT
;
A
#
# COMPACT_ATOMS: atom_id res chain seq x y z
N MET A 1 14.58 25.50 30.62
CA MET A 1 14.80 25.05 29.23
C MET A 1 14.38 23.61 29.15
N VAL A 2 13.42 23.28 28.27
CA VAL A 2 13.05 21.88 28.04
C VAL A 2 14.09 21.33 27.08
N VAL A 3 15.03 20.53 27.60
CA VAL A 3 15.89 19.72 26.74
C VAL A 3 15.00 18.61 26.20
N ASN A 4 14.74 18.63 24.89
CA ASN A 4 14.07 17.51 24.25
C ASN A 4 15.12 16.43 23.97
N TYR A 5 14.87 15.22 24.45
CA TYR A 5 15.78 14.09 24.27
C TYR A 5 15.19 13.14 23.24
N ILE A 6 16.06 12.54 22.43
CA ILE A 6 15.72 11.45 21.51
C ILE A 6 16.48 10.21 22.00
N CYS A 7 15.78 9.15 22.38
CA CYS A 7 16.38 8.03 23.09
C CYS A 7 16.56 6.77 22.23
N SER A 8 17.58 6.00 22.56
CA SER A 8 17.92 4.69 21.99
C SER A 8 17.05 3.56 22.55
N HIS A 9 16.18 3.82 23.52
CA HIS A 9 15.19 2.86 24.03
C HIS A 9 13.92 3.62 24.44
N SER A 10 12.76 2.97 24.32
CA SER A 10 11.51 3.43 24.92
C SER A 10 11.73 3.58 26.43
N CYS A 11 11.83 4.80 26.96
CA CYS A 11 11.94 5.03 28.39
C CYS A 11 10.70 4.46 29.10
N PRO A 12 10.82 3.42 29.95
CA PRO A 12 9.66 2.83 30.63
C PRO A 12 9.05 3.76 31.69
N TRP A 13 9.68 4.90 31.97
CA TRP A 13 9.41 5.80 33.08
C TRP A 13 9.15 7.25 32.65
N LEU A 14 8.39 7.47 31.58
CA LEU A 14 7.65 8.74 31.48
C LEU A 14 6.17 8.48 31.80
N PRO A 15 5.65 8.99 32.94
CA PRO A 15 4.22 9.14 33.08
C PRO A 15 3.75 10.14 32.02
N ILE A 16 2.71 9.73 31.33
CA ILE A 16 1.96 10.48 30.34
C ILE A 16 1.56 11.84 30.93
N CYS A 17 2.33 12.89 30.65
CA CYS A 17 1.87 14.28 30.79
C CYS A 17 1.19 14.73 29.50
N THR A 18 0.15 14.02 29.06
CA THR A 18 -0.79 14.56 28.08
C THR A 18 -1.85 15.36 28.82
N TYR A 19 -1.81 16.68 28.68
CA TYR A 19 -2.97 17.52 28.98
C TYR A 19 -4.16 17.05 28.13
N GLY A 20 -5.24 16.61 28.79
CA GLY A 20 -6.58 16.50 28.22
C GLY A 20 -6.97 15.15 27.62
N SER A 21 -7.54 14.27 28.46
CA SER A 21 -8.69 13.39 28.13
C SER A 21 -8.87 12.34 29.24
N LEU A 22 -9.87 12.54 30.11
CA LEU A 22 -10.34 11.52 31.04
C LEU A 22 -10.78 10.26 30.27
N ARG A 23 -10.17 9.10 30.54
CA ARG A 23 -10.82 7.78 30.62
C ARG A 23 -9.81 6.74 31.15
N PRO A 24 -10.14 5.94 32.17
CA PRO A 24 -9.24 4.91 32.69
C PRO A 24 -9.38 3.60 31.87
N PRO A 25 -8.31 2.80 31.69
CA PRO A 25 -8.42 1.41 31.25
C PRO A 25 -8.65 0.47 32.46
N PRO A 26 -9.00 -0.81 32.22
CA PRO A 26 -9.85 -1.58 33.10
C PRO A 26 -9.12 -2.27 34.25
N THR A 27 -9.90 -2.43 35.32
CA THR A 27 -9.78 -3.24 36.54
C THR A 27 -8.91 -4.50 36.46
N PHE A 28 -8.04 -4.69 37.45
CA PHE A 28 -7.79 -5.90 38.28
C PHE A 28 -6.55 -5.53 39.14
N ILE A 29 -6.62 -5.28 40.46
CA ILE A 29 -6.94 -6.20 41.56
C ILE A 29 -7.41 -5.37 42.78
N LEU A 30 -8.34 -5.95 43.53
CA LEU A 30 -8.94 -5.44 44.76
C LEU A 30 -7.94 -4.94 45.80
N CYS A 31 -8.24 -3.78 46.39
CA CYS A 31 -8.01 -3.58 47.82
C CYS A 31 -9.18 -2.79 48.41
N LEU A 32 -10.06 -3.54 49.07
CA LEU A 32 -10.90 -3.03 50.14
C LEU A 32 -9.97 -2.32 51.14
N LEU A 33 -10.24 -1.04 51.44
CA LEU A 33 -10.29 -0.48 52.79
C LEU A 33 -10.49 1.03 52.67
N SER A 34 -11.61 1.46 53.26
CA SER A 34 -11.93 2.84 53.57
C SER A 34 -10.83 3.45 54.46
N LEU A 35 -10.67 4.78 54.33
CA LEU A 35 -10.01 5.70 55.27
C LEU A 35 -8.52 6.07 55.09
N TRP A 36 -7.81 5.67 54.02
CA TRP A 36 -6.39 6.10 53.81
C TRP A 36 -6.18 7.01 52.58
N ASN A 37 -7.06 7.99 52.37
CA ASN A 37 -7.02 8.84 51.17
C ASN A 37 -6.17 10.13 51.28
N GLN A 38 -5.52 10.38 52.43
CA GLN A 38 -4.62 11.55 52.60
C GLN A 38 -3.13 11.18 52.50
N TRP A 39 -2.75 9.95 52.86
CA TRP A 39 -1.35 9.51 52.88
C TRP A 39 -0.83 9.11 51.49
N CYS A 40 -1.69 8.58 50.60
CA CYS A 40 -1.32 8.32 49.21
C CYS A 40 -1.07 9.60 48.41
N LEU A 41 -1.79 10.69 48.70
CA LEU A 41 -1.53 12.01 48.09
C LEU A 41 -0.19 12.58 48.54
N CYS A 42 0.17 12.42 49.82
CA CYS A 42 1.50 12.82 50.31
C CYS A 42 2.62 11.91 49.81
N TYR A 43 2.43 10.59 49.71
CA TYR A 43 3.44 9.68 49.17
C TYR A 43 3.64 9.89 47.66
N ALA A 44 2.56 10.11 46.91
CA ALA A 44 2.63 10.49 45.49
C ALA A 44 3.25 11.88 45.30
N ALA A 45 2.96 12.85 46.18
CA ALA A 45 3.59 14.17 46.15
C ALA A 45 5.08 14.11 46.51
N VAL A 46 5.49 13.28 47.47
CA VAL A 46 6.89 13.07 47.83
C VAL A 46 7.63 12.29 46.74
N VAL A 47 7.00 11.30 46.11
CA VAL A 47 7.55 10.61 44.93
C VAL A 47 7.61 11.54 43.72
N CYS A 48 6.66 12.47 43.53
CA CYS A 48 6.72 13.52 42.50
C CYS A 48 7.75 14.61 42.83
N LEU A 49 8.01 14.89 44.11
CA LEU A 49 9.08 15.80 44.54
C LEU A 49 10.46 15.14 44.45
N LEU A 50 10.54 13.81 44.62
CA LEU A 50 11.75 13.01 44.35
C LEU A 50 11.95 12.78 42.84
N CYS A 51 10.88 12.71 42.05
CA CYS A 51 10.86 12.84 40.59
C CYS A 51 10.65 14.30 40.16
N SER A 52 11.33 15.23 40.83
CA SER A 52 11.42 16.62 40.36
C SER A 52 11.85 16.64 38.89
N PRO A 53 11.35 17.58 38.08
CA PRO A 53 11.73 17.69 36.69
C PRO A 53 13.25 17.83 36.62
N VAL A 54 13.85 17.07 35.71
CA VAL A 54 15.29 17.01 35.41
C VAL A 54 15.95 18.35 35.73
N ARG A 55 16.69 18.35 36.83
CA ARG A 55 17.55 19.45 37.27
C ARG A 55 18.53 19.74 36.14
N THR A 56 18.81 21.02 35.92
CA THR A 56 19.68 21.59 34.90
C THR A 56 21.16 21.26 35.11
N ASP A 57 21.49 19.98 35.26
CA ASP A 57 22.86 19.47 35.31
C ASP A 57 23.09 18.66 34.03
N ASP A 58 24.11 19.03 33.26
CA ASP A 58 24.39 18.75 31.83
C ASP A 58 24.61 17.27 31.43
N ALA A 59 23.99 16.29 32.07
CA ALA A 59 24.15 14.90 31.70
C ALA A 59 22.96 14.42 30.85
N CYS A 60 23.11 14.54 29.53
CA CYS A 60 22.34 13.71 28.61
C CYS A 60 22.50 12.24 29.02
N PRO A 61 21.41 11.46 29.21
CA PRO A 61 21.54 10.03 29.45
C PRO A 61 22.41 9.42 28.34
N SER A 62 23.33 8.51 28.64
CA SER A 62 24.19 7.88 27.63
C SER A 62 23.42 7.16 26.52
N SER A 63 22.15 6.84 26.79
CA SER A 63 21.18 6.25 25.86
C SER A 63 20.35 7.26 25.08
N CYS A 64 20.56 8.58 25.22
CA CYS A 64 19.76 9.59 24.55
C CYS A 64 20.64 10.67 23.92
N VAL A 65 20.18 11.22 22.81
CA VAL A 65 20.78 12.39 22.19
C VAL A 65 19.96 13.61 22.56
N CYS A 66 20.63 14.59 23.15
CA CYS A 66 20.04 15.87 23.52
C CYS A 66 19.91 16.72 22.27
N VAL A 67 18.69 17.12 21.96
CA VAL A 67 18.44 18.13 20.95
C VAL A 67 18.62 19.49 21.63
N PRO A 68 19.55 20.35 21.17
CA PRO A 68 19.72 21.68 21.73
C PRO A 68 18.40 22.45 21.65
N SER A 69 18.00 23.14 22.73
CA SER A 69 16.81 24.01 22.70
C SER A 69 17.08 25.33 21.99
N ASP A 70 18.35 25.73 21.87
CA ASP A 70 18.77 27.03 21.35
C ASP A 70 20.03 26.85 20.50
N ILE A 71 19.88 26.88 19.18
CA ILE A 71 21.00 27.02 18.24
C ILE A 71 21.24 28.54 18.14
N PRO A 72 22.46 29.05 18.39
CA PRO A 72 22.69 30.48 18.55
C PRO A 72 22.09 31.31 17.40
N ASP A 73 21.34 32.34 17.78
CA ASP A 73 20.66 33.33 16.93
C ASP A 73 21.67 34.26 16.21
N THR A 74 22.72 33.72 15.61
CA THR A 74 23.51 34.49 14.65
C THR A 74 22.69 34.60 13.36
N GLU A 75 22.09 35.78 13.20
CA GLU A 75 21.30 36.22 12.06
C GLU A 75 21.88 35.69 10.73
N LEU A 76 21.05 35.00 9.95
CA LEU A 76 21.25 34.48 8.58
C LEU A 76 21.72 33.04 8.37
N GLU A 77 22.08 32.25 9.39
CA GLU A 77 22.50 30.87 9.13
C GLU A 77 21.34 29.85 9.14
N MET A 78 21.17 29.19 8.00
CA MET A 78 20.34 28.00 7.83
C MET A 78 20.67 26.97 8.92
N SER A 79 19.77 26.76 9.88
CA SER A 79 20.01 25.79 10.94
C SER A 79 19.91 24.37 10.39
N LYS A 80 20.99 23.61 10.55
CA LYS A 80 21.11 22.20 10.16
C LYS A 80 21.41 21.38 11.41
N LEU A 81 20.67 20.30 11.61
CA LEU A 81 20.87 19.36 12.70
C LEU A 81 21.12 17.98 12.10
N SER A 82 22.31 17.44 12.32
CA SER A 82 22.61 16.04 12.01
C SER A 82 22.66 15.24 13.30
N LEU A 83 21.82 14.22 13.33
CA LEU A 83 21.70 13.19 14.36
C LEU A 83 21.93 11.80 13.73
N SER A 84 22.69 11.75 12.64
CA SER A 84 22.99 10.51 11.94
C SER A 84 23.87 9.58 12.78
N TYR A 85 23.77 8.27 12.57
CA TYR A 85 24.59 7.26 13.25
C TYR A 85 24.53 7.25 14.78
N ASN A 86 23.41 7.70 15.37
CA ASN A 86 23.26 7.81 16.82
C ASN A 86 22.50 6.66 17.49
N GLY A 87 22.16 5.60 16.73
CA GLY A 87 21.44 4.45 17.28
C GLY A 87 20.07 4.80 17.85
N ILE A 88 19.43 5.86 17.34
CA ILE A 88 18.12 6.31 17.79
C ILE A 88 17.08 5.25 17.41
N GLN A 89 16.27 4.84 18.38
CA GLN A 89 15.19 3.85 18.19
C GLN A 89 13.80 4.48 18.25
N VAL A 90 13.61 5.55 19.03
CA VAL A 90 12.29 6.15 19.26
C VAL A 90 12.35 7.65 19.04
N ILE A 91 11.43 8.18 18.23
CA ILE A 91 11.17 9.63 18.14
C ILE A 91 9.85 9.93 18.84
N GLU A 92 9.97 10.53 20.01
CA GLU A 92 8.85 10.95 20.85
C GLU A 92 8.04 12.10 20.22
N PRO A 93 6.77 12.28 20.61
CA PRO A 93 5.98 13.44 20.20
C PRO A 93 6.71 14.76 20.52
N TYR A 94 6.70 15.72 19.59
CA TYR A 94 7.25 17.07 19.78
C TYR A 94 8.76 17.12 20.07
N ALA A 95 9.52 16.08 19.73
CA ALA A 95 10.96 16.00 19.96
C ALA A 95 11.74 17.22 19.44
N PHE A 96 11.26 17.87 18.38
CA PHE A 96 11.95 19.01 17.75
C PHE A 96 11.25 20.36 17.95
N LEU A 97 10.33 20.48 18.92
CA LEU A 97 9.53 21.70 19.12
C LEU A 97 10.36 22.96 19.41
N GLY A 98 11.55 22.81 20.01
CA GLY A 98 12.48 23.91 20.30
C GLY A 98 13.27 24.43 19.10
N LEU A 99 13.09 23.87 17.89
CA LEU A 99 13.91 24.17 16.72
C LEU A 99 13.11 24.78 15.56
N PRO A 100 12.45 25.95 15.74
CA PRO A 100 11.54 26.50 14.74
C PRO A 100 12.24 26.92 13.43
N ARG A 101 13.53 27.28 13.50
CA ARG A 101 14.35 27.72 12.36
C ARG A 101 15.12 26.57 11.66
N LEU A 102 14.87 25.32 12.04
CA LEU A 102 15.58 24.18 11.48
C LEU A 102 15.17 23.96 10.02
N HIS A 103 16.16 23.98 9.12
CA HIS A 103 15.96 23.82 7.68
C HIS A 103 16.33 22.42 7.19
N LEU A 104 17.30 21.77 7.84
CA LEU A 104 17.75 20.42 7.51
C LEU A 104 17.83 19.58 8.77
N LEU A 105 17.15 18.44 8.74
CA LEU A 105 17.22 17.42 9.78
C LEU A 105 17.71 16.13 9.15
N ASP A 106 18.87 15.67 9.62
CA ASP A 106 19.44 14.41 9.20
C ASP A 106 19.38 13.39 10.33
N LEU A 107 18.56 12.36 10.14
CA LEU A 107 18.37 11.23 11.04
C LEU A 107 18.83 9.93 10.37
N SER A 108 19.66 9.99 9.32
CA SER A 108 20.13 8.82 8.58
C SER A 108 20.92 7.84 9.45
N HIS A 109 20.92 6.56 9.07
CA HIS A 109 21.66 5.50 9.77
C HIS A 109 21.32 5.38 11.27
N ASN A 110 20.03 5.50 11.58
CA ASN A 110 19.48 5.17 12.90
C ASN A 110 18.69 3.84 12.83
N GLN A 111 18.03 3.44 13.91
CA GLN A 111 17.32 2.16 14.00
C GLN A 111 15.90 2.38 14.53
N LEU A 112 15.17 3.29 13.88
CA LEU A 112 13.85 3.74 14.31
C LEU A 112 12.85 2.58 14.31
N GLU A 113 12.48 2.17 15.52
CA GLU A 113 11.44 1.18 15.80
C GLU A 113 10.08 1.85 16.03
N SER A 114 10.08 3.09 16.51
CA SER A 114 8.86 3.84 16.81
C SER A 114 8.98 5.31 16.42
N ILE A 115 8.02 5.79 15.62
CA ILE A 115 7.93 7.18 15.18
C ILE A 115 6.53 7.70 15.54
N SER A 116 6.48 8.66 16.46
CA SER A 116 5.21 9.31 16.81
C SER A 116 4.60 10.08 15.62
N ALA A 117 3.27 10.09 15.51
CA ALA A 117 2.57 10.92 14.52
C ALA A 117 2.84 12.43 14.68
N ARG A 118 3.34 12.86 15.85
CA ARG A 118 3.74 14.24 16.12
C ARG A 118 5.25 14.41 16.31
N ALA A 119 6.04 13.44 15.84
CA ALA A 119 7.50 13.45 15.93
C ALA A 119 8.11 14.75 15.38
N PHE A 120 7.70 15.13 14.16
CA PHE A 120 8.22 16.32 13.45
C PHE A 120 7.39 17.58 13.67
N HIS A 121 6.55 17.63 14.71
CA HIS A 121 5.76 18.81 15.01
C HIS A 121 6.65 19.93 15.58
N GLY A 122 6.42 21.18 15.15
CA GLY A 122 7.21 22.33 15.57
C GLY A 122 8.38 22.68 14.64
N LEU A 123 8.42 22.08 13.44
CA LEU A 123 9.43 22.31 12.40
C LEU A 123 8.85 23.06 11.18
N PRO A 124 8.38 24.31 11.33
CA PRO A 124 7.69 25.02 10.25
C PRO A 124 8.62 25.37 9.08
N GLU A 125 9.93 25.55 9.30
CA GLU A 125 10.89 25.95 8.27
C GLU A 125 11.66 24.77 7.64
N LEU A 126 11.34 23.52 8.03
CA LEU A 126 12.09 22.35 7.58
C LEU A 126 11.93 22.14 6.08
N ARG A 127 13.05 22.14 5.37
CA ARG A 127 13.11 21.96 3.91
C ARG A 127 13.65 20.60 3.49
N SER A 128 14.56 20.02 4.28
CA SER A 128 15.19 18.74 3.97
C SER A 128 15.14 17.80 5.17
N LEU A 129 14.59 16.59 4.95
CA LEU A 129 14.54 15.54 5.95
C LEU A 129 15.21 14.28 5.39
N PHE A 130 16.27 13.84 6.05
CA PHE A 130 16.99 12.62 5.68
C PHE A 130 16.72 11.52 6.71
N LEU A 131 16.19 10.41 6.22
CA LEU A 131 15.85 9.21 6.99
C LEU A 131 16.42 7.97 6.30
N ASN A 132 17.50 8.12 5.53
CA ASN A 132 18.12 7.01 4.79
C ASN A 132 18.65 5.95 5.77
N TYR A 133 18.32 4.68 5.53
CA TYR A 133 18.73 3.56 6.38
C TYR A 133 18.40 3.77 7.87
N SER A 134 17.23 4.32 8.16
CA SER A 134 16.83 4.68 9.53
C SER A 134 15.56 4.01 10.02
N VAL A 135 14.64 3.64 9.12
CA VAL A 135 13.29 3.20 9.49
C VAL A 135 13.22 1.69 9.39
N LEU A 136 12.97 1.03 10.53
CA LEU A 136 12.75 -0.42 10.53
C LEU A 136 11.35 -0.77 10.00
N PRO A 137 11.14 -2.01 9.50
CA PRO A 137 9.86 -2.45 8.93
C PRO A 137 8.65 -2.17 9.83
N VAL A 138 8.81 -2.34 11.15
CA VAL A 138 7.76 -2.10 12.16
C VAL A 138 7.30 -0.63 12.20
N ALA A 139 8.20 0.32 11.94
CA ALA A 139 7.93 1.76 12.00
C ALA A 139 7.42 2.34 10.66
N THR A 140 7.53 1.59 9.55
CA THR A 140 7.16 2.08 8.21
C THR A 140 5.71 2.54 8.11
N ALA A 141 4.79 1.86 8.80
CA ALA A 141 3.37 2.25 8.84
C ALA A 141 3.17 3.59 9.56
N GLN A 142 3.93 3.83 10.63
CA GLN A 142 3.85 5.05 11.45
C GLN A 142 4.44 6.26 10.73
N LEU A 143 5.46 6.05 9.90
CA LEU A 143 6.10 7.10 9.11
C LEU A 143 5.08 7.93 8.29
N SER A 144 4.11 7.26 7.67
CA SER A 144 3.08 7.94 6.86
C SER A 144 2.23 8.94 7.66
N ASN A 145 2.05 8.71 8.96
CA ASN A 145 1.32 9.61 9.86
C ASN A 145 2.22 10.73 10.39
N ALA A 146 3.49 10.41 10.65
CA ALA A 146 4.48 11.37 11.14
C ALA A 146 4.82 12.46 10.09
N LEU A 147 4.84 12.07 8.81
CA LEU A 147 5.15 12.97 7.70
C LEU A 147 3.95 13.82 7.22
N SER A 148 2.82 13.79 7.91
CA SER A 148 1.58 14.49 7.51
C SER A 148 1.78 15.93 7.02
N ALA A 149 0.99 16.34 6.02
CA ALA A 149 0.96 17.70 5.48
C ALA A 149 0.85 18.80 6.54
N GLN A 150 0.20 18.49 7.66
CA GLN A 150 -0.02 19.45 8.74
C GLN A 150 1.28 19.82 9.46
N THR A 151 2.26 18.92 9.51
CA THR A 151 3.51 19.09 10.24
C THR A 151 4.64 19.64 9.36
N LEU A 152 4.77 19.17 8.12
CA LEU A 152 5.93 19.41 7.25
C LEU A 152 5.63 20.24 6.00
N ARG A 153 4.87 21.34 6.13
CA ARG A 153 4.36 22.15 5.00
C ARG A 153 5.41 22.70 4.02
N ASN A 154 6.63 22.93 4.49
CA ASN A 154 7.71 23.56 3.72
C ASN A 154 8.80 22.56 3.27
N LEU A 155 8.53 21.26 3.39
CA LEU A 155 9.51 20.25 3.00
C LEU A 155 9.65 20.20 1.48
N HIS A 156 10.87 20.36 1.01
CA HIS A 156 11.24 20.31 -0.41
C HIS A 156 11.97 19.03 -0.78
N ARG A 157 12.67 18.40 0.17
CA ARG A 157 13.47 17.18 -0.03
C ARG A 157 13.21 16.17 1.08
N LEU A 158 12.86 14.96 0.68
CA LEU A 158 12.67 13.83 1.58
C LEU A 158 13.49 12.65 1.05
N GLU A 159 14.39 12.13 1.88
CA GLU A 159 15.21 10.98 1.55
C GLU A 159 14.89 9.80 2.48
N LEU A 160 14.48 8.70 1.87
CA LEU A 160 13.99 7.48 2.51
C LEU A 160 14.65 6.23 1.91
N ALA A 161 15.87 6.35 1.39
CA ALA A 161 16.57 5.24 0.77
C ALA A 161 16.89 4.16 1.81
N GLY A 162 16.79 2.87 1.46
CA GLY A 162 17.22 1.79 2.35
C GLY A 162 16.28 1.43 3.51
N ASN A 163 15.00 1.81 3.47
CA ASN A 163 14.03 1.67 4.59
C ASN A 163 13.00 0.53 4.40
N GLN A 164 13.21 -0.37 3.45
CA GLN A 164 12.30 -1.50 3.14
C GLN A 164 10.82 -1.09 2.94
N LEU A 165 10.58 0.14 2.46
CA LEU A 165 9.24 0.66 2.24
C LEU A 165 8.52 -0.13 1.15
N LYS A 166 7.28 -0.55 1.40
CA LYS A 166 6.45 -1.26 0.41
C LYS A 166 5.60 -0.35 -0.46
N SER A 167 5.41 0.91 -0.04
CA SER A 167 4.59 1.88 -0.74
C SER A 167 5.18 3.27 -0.65
N ILE A 168 4.83 4.11 -1.63
CA ILE A 168 5.20 5.51 -1.65
C ILE A 168 4.32 6.27 -0.65
N PRO A 169 4.86 7.11 0.23
CA PRO A 169 4.08 7.80 1.25
C PRO A 169 3.21 8.96 0.70
N LEU A 170 2.89 9.07 -0.59
CA LEU A 170 2.26 10.26 -1.19
C LEU A 170 0.78 10.50 -0.80
N VAL A 171 -0.02 9.45 -0.58
CA VAL A 171 -1.49 9.56 -0.40
C VAL A 171 -1.90 10.45 0.79
N ARG A 172 -1.04 10.57 1.80
CA ARG A 172 -1.32 11.33 3.03
C ARG A 172 -0.55 12.63 3.13
N LEU A 173 0.20 12.96 2.09
CA LEU A 173 1.23 13.97 2.21
C LEU A 173 0.71 15.38 1.92
N ASP A 174 -0.21 15.63 0.99
CA ASP A 174 -0.63 17.01 0.64
C ASP A 174 0.59 17.98 0.58
N MET A 175 1.75 17.45 0.18
CA MET A 175 3.06 18.11 0.26
C MET A 175 3.27 18.83 -1.06
N TYR A 176 2.49 19.87 -1.32
CA TYR A 176 2.52 20.61 -2.59
C TYR A 176 3.90 21.20 -2.92
N ASN A 177 4.79 21.32 -1.93
CA ASN A 177 6.13 21.88 -2.07
C ASN A 177 7.26 20.84 -2.20
N LEU A 178 6.95 19.54 -2.16
CA LEU A 178 8.00 18.51 -2.25
C LEU A 178 8.56 18.45 -3.69
N HIS A 179 9.85 18.72 -3.83
CA HIS A 179 10.56 18.70 -5.11
C HIS A 179 11.39 17.45 -5.32
N VAL A 180 11.88 16.83 -4.25
CA VAL A 180 12.76 15.66 -4.35
C VAL A 180 12.34 14.60 -3.36
N LEU A 181 12.05 13.41 -3.87
CA LEU A 181 11.71 12.22 -3.09
C LEU A 181 12.66 11.09 -3.49
N VAL A 182 13.51 10.65 -2.56
CA VAL A 182 14.45 9.56 -2.80
C VAL A 182 13.93 8.30 -2.12
N LEU A 183 13.58 7.29 -2.90
CA LEU A 183 13.06 5.99 -2.45
C LEU A 183 13.92 4.83 -2.98
N ILE A 184 15.17 5.11 -3.32
CA ILE A 184 16.12 4.12 -3.83
C ILE A 184 16.31 2.99 -2.82
N ASN A 185 16.44 1.75 -3.28
CA ASN A 185 16.75 0.59 -2.43
C ASN A 185 15.70 0.39 -1.32
N ASN A 186 14.43 0.28 -1.72
CA ASN A 186 13.31 -0.07 -0.86
C ASN A 186 12.64 -1.36 -1.38
N SER A 187 11.47 -1.69 -0.85
CA SER A 187 10.71 -2.90 -1.19
C SER A 187 9.42 -2.55 -1.95
N ILE A 188 9.45 -1.51 -2.79
CA ILE A 188 8.29 -1.06 -3.55
C ILE A 188 8.09 -1.98 -4.74
N GLU A 189 7.04 -2.77 -4.68
CA GLU A 189 6.71 -3.74 -5.74
C GLU A 189 5.82 -3.11 -6.83
N ARG A 190 4.88 -2.26 -6.43
CA ARG A 190 3.91 -1.61 -7.32
C ARG A 190 3.63 -0.18 -6.92
N ILE A 191 3.32 0.64 -7.91
CA ILE A 191 2.85 2.02 -7.70
C ILE A 191 1.44 2.11 -8.31
N GLY A 192 0.44 2.06 -7.43
CA GLY A 192 -0.96 2.05 -7.84
C GLY A 192 -1.44 3.38 -8.45
N ARG A 193 -2.60 3.32 -9.10
CA ARG A 193 -3.23 4.45 -9.84
C ARG A 193 -3.38 5.74 -9.03
N GLU A 194 -3.73 5.64 -7.75
CA GLU A 194 -3.88 6.81 -6.88
C GLU A 194 -2.54 7.55 -6.71
N ASN A 195 -1.46 6.82 -6.44
CA ASN A 195 -0.13 7.41 -6.31
C ASN A 195 0.34 8.04 -7.63
N VAL A 196 0.07 7.39 -8.77
CA VAL A 196 0.38 7.95 -10.10
C VAL A 196 -0.41 9.24 -10.35
N THR A 197 -1.69 9.28 -9.98
CA THR A 197 -2.51 10.50 -10.07
C THR A 197 -1.92 11.63 -9.24
N SER A 198 -1.49 11.35 -8.00
CA SER A 198 -0.81 12.33 -7.15
C SER A 198 0.53 12.81 -7.76
N LEU A 199 1.29 11.91 -8.38
CA LEU A 199 2.53 12.27 -9.09
C LEU A 199 2.27 13.22 -10.26
N TYR A 200 1.22 13.00 -11.05
CA TYR A 200 0.83 13.91 -12.13
C TYR A 200 0.40 15.29 -11.61
N GLN A 201 -0.23 15.37 -10.44
CA GLN A 201 -0.59 16.64 -9.80
C GLN A 201 0.67 17.44 -9.39
N GLN A 202 1.71 16.74 -8.91
CA GLN A 202 2.97 17.33 -8.49
C GLN A 202 3.98 17.46 -9.65
N ARG A 203 3.70 18.34 -10.62
CA ARG A 203 4.51 18.46 -11.86
C ARG A 203 6.01 18.68 -11.67
N HIS A 204 6.43 19.24 -10.53
CA HIS A 204 7.83 19.58 -10.25
C HIS A 204 8.57 18.57 -9.37
N ILE A 205 7.90 17.49 -8.92
CA ILE A 205 8.55 16.48 -8.09
C ILE A 205 9.49 15.62 -8.93
N ARG A 206 10.67 15.35 -8.39
CA ARG A 206 11.63 14.36 -8.87
C ARG A 206 11.63 13.18 -7.91
N VAL A 207 11.31 12.01 -8.41
CA VAL A 207 11.22 10.77 -7.63
C VAL A 207 12.28 9.79 -8.10
N TYR A 208 13.11 9.32 -7.17
CA TYR A 208 14.15 8.32 -7.44
C TYR A 208 13.69 6.96 -6.92
N LEU A 209 13.67 5.96 -7.79
CA LEU A 209 12.99 4.68 -7.55
C LEU A 209 13.86 3.45 -7.85
N SER A 210 15.10 3.63 -8.31
CA SER A 210 16.03 2.54 -8.59
C SER A 210 16.23 1.59 -7.40
N LEU A 211 16.63 0.35 -7.71
CA LEU A 211 16.82 -0.71 -6.70
C LEU A 211 15.54 -1.06 -5.91
N ASN A 212 14.37 -0.95 -6.51
CA ASN A 212 13.12 -1.49 -5.98
C ASN A 212 12.66 -2.72 -6.80
N PRO A 213 12.01 -3.71 -6.17
CA PRO A 213 11.63 -4.96 -6.82
C PRO A 213 10.30 -4.85 -7.59
N PHE A 214 10.26 -4.09 -8.70
CA PHE A 214 9.01 -3.83 -9.42
C PHE A 214 8.39 -5.08 -10.05
N TRP A 215 7.07 -5.23 -9.92
CA TRP A 215 6.31 -6.27 -10.61
C TRP A 215 5.83 -5.72 -11.95
N CYS A 216 6.37 -6.29 -13.03
CA CYS A 216 6.09 -5.95 -14.42
C CYS A 216 5.00 -6.85 -15.01
N ASP A 217 3.88 -6.89 -14.30
CA ASP A 217 2.62 -7.44 -14.75
C ASP A 217 1.73 -6.33 -15.31
N CYS A 218 0.46 -6.65 -15.55
CA CYS A 218 -0.46 -5.71 -16.14
C CYS A 218 -0.97 -4.63 -15.15
N GLU A 219 -0.76 -4.79 -13.84
CA GLU A 219 -1.04 -3.72 -12.87
C GLU A 219 -0.02 -2.57 -12.95
N LEU A 220 1.14 -2.81 -13.57
CA LEU A 220 2.17 -1.80 -13.81
C LEU A 220 1.72 -0.73 -14.83
N GLU A 221 0.69 -0.98 -15.64
CA GLU A 221 0.29 -0.17 -16.79
C GLU A 221 0.30 1.34 -16.54
N SER A 222 -0.36 1.79 -15.48
CA SER A 222 -0.48 3.22 -15.16
C SER A 222 0.87 3.86 -14.81
N PHE A 223 1.71 3.13 -14.08
CA PHE A 223 3.06 3.57 -13.73
C PHE A 223 3.99 3.54 -14.95
N TYR A 224 3.88 2.52 -15.79
CA TYR A 224 4.61 2.42 -17.05
C TYR A 224 4.35 3.63 -17.97
N TYR A 225 3.08 4.00 -18.18
CA TYR A 225 2.75 5.19 -18.97
C TYR A 225 3.20 6.49 -18.31
N TRP A 226 3.17 6.57 -16.97
CA TRP A 226 3.74 7.72 -16.26
C TRP A 226 5.24 7.87 -16.48
N LEU A 227 6.01 6.78 -16.46
CA LEU A 227 7.44 6.81 -16.77
C LEU A 227 7.72 7.26 -18.21
N LYS A 228 6.88 6.84 -19.18
CA LYS A 228 7.03 7.22 -20.59
C LYS A 228 6.64 8.67 -20.87
N ASN A 229 5.62 9.17 -20.19
CA ASN A 229 5.03 10.48 -20.47
C ASN A 229 5.55 11.61 -19.55
N SER A 230 6.33 11.28 -18.51
CA SER A 230 6.87 12.25 -17.57
C SER A 230 8.40 12.18 -17.50
N SER A 231 9.02 13.30 -17.13
CA SER A 231 10.45 13.40 -16.78
C SER A 231 10.67 13.46 -15.26
N GLN A 232 9.64 13.09 -14.49
CA GLN A 232 9.62 13.18 -13.03
C GLN A 232 10.44 12.08 -12.34
N CYS A 233 10.85 11.04 -13.06
CA CYS A 233 11.72 9.98 -12.56
C CYS A 233 13.08 10.02 -13.28
N PRO A 234 14.10 10.71 -12.73
CA PRO A 234 15.40 10.86 -13.39
C PRO A 234 16.14 9.53 -13.59
N ASP A 235 15.90 8.54 -12.73
CA ASP A 235 16.52 7.22 -12.76
C ASP A 235 15.63 6.14 -13.40
N ALA A 236 14.63 6.55 -14.20
CA ALA A 236 13.70 5.64 -14.90
C ALA A 236 14.41 4.53 -15.70
N GLY A 237 15.52 4.86 -16.36
CA GLY A 237 16.32 3.91 -17.14
C GLY A 237 17.02 2.82 -16.31
N HIS A 238 17.06 2.97 -14.98
CA HIS A 238 17.65 2.02 -14.04
C HIS A 238 16.60 1.19 -13.29
N LEU A 239 15.30 1.39 -13.56
CA LEU A 239 14.24 0.59 -12.98
C LEU A 239 14.21 -0.78 -13.67
N LEU A 240 14.33 -1.84 -12.88
CA LEU A 240 14.37 -3.22 -13.36
C LEU A 240 13.15 -3.98 -12.83
N CYS A 241 12.62 -4.86 -13.66
CA CYS A 241 11.59 -5.81 -13.26
C CYS A 241 12.16 -6.88 -12.32
N SER A 242 11.46 -7.16 -11.24
CA SER A 242 11.74 -8.28 -10.35
C SER A 242 10.83 -9.47 -10.65
N GLU A 243 9.55 -9.20 -10.91
CA GLU A 243 8.54 -10.18 -11.27
C GLU A 243 7.83 -9.78 -12.57
N PRO A 244 7.22 -10.71 -13.31
CA PRO A 244 7.37 -12.16 -13.19
C PRO A 244 8.79 -12.63 -13.58
N GLU A 245 9.19 -13.85 -13.20
CA GLU A 245 10.50 -14.43 -13.53
C GLU A 245 10.90 -14.28 -15.01
N ALA A 246 9.95 -14.42 -15.93
CA ALA A 246 10.17 -14.29 -17.38
C ALA A 246 10.65 -12.88 -17.80
N LYS A 247 10.33 -11.85 -17.02
CA LYS A 247 10.70 -10.45 -17.27
C LYS A 247 11.76 -9.94 -16.32
N ARG A 248 12.28 -10.79 -15.44
CA ARG A 248 13.24 -10.38 -14.41
C ARG A 248 14.48 -9.75 -15.02
N TRP A 249 14.95 -8.66 -14.43
CA TRP A 249 16.09 -7.84 -14.86
C TRP A 249 15.89 -7.08 -16.17
N ILE A 250 14.71 -7.14 -16.79
CA ILE A 250 14.38 -6.27 -17.92
C ILE A 250 14.16 -4.85 -17.40
N PRO A 251 14.78 -3.83 -18.00
CA PRO A 251 14.48 -2.44 -17.66
C PRO A 251 13.02 -2.11 -17.99
N VAL A 252 12.32 -1.47 -17.06
CA VAL A 252 10.89 -1.10 -17.22
C VAL A 252 10.69 -0.25 -18.47
N GLU A 253 11.63 0.63 -18.80
CA GLU A 253 11.59 1.46 -20.00
C GLU A 253 11.64 0.65 -21.32
N LYS A 254 12.21 -0.56 -21.29
CA LYS A 254 12.32 -1.43 -22.47
C LYS A 254 11.07 -2.31 -22.70
N LEU A 255 10.12 -2.32 -21.76
CA LEU A 255 8.85 -3.02 -21.94
C LEU A 255 8.05 -2.41 -23.10
N ARG A 256 7.26 -3.25 -23.76
CA ARG A 256 6.28 -2.85 -24.77
C ARG A 256 4.91 -2.66 -24.11
N GLY A 257 3.99 -1.96 -24.77
CA GLY A 257 2.61 -1.81 -24.27
C GLY A 257 1.91 -3.16 -24.06
N GLU A 258 2.16 -4.13 -24.95
CA GLU A 258 1.65 -5.50 -24.85
C GLU A 258 2.12 -6.24 -23.59
N ASP A 259 3.29 -5.88 -23.05
CA ASP A 259 3.82 -6.52 -21.84
C ASP A 259 3.05 -6.11 -20.57
N VAL A 260 2.28 -5.03 -20.61
CA VAL A 260 1.54 -4.47 -19.47
C VAL A 260 0.03 -4.39 -19.73
N ASP A 261 -0.46 -4.95 -20.84
CA ASP A 261 -1.88 -4.93 -21.19
C ASP A 261 -2.63 -6.15 -20.63
N CYS A 262 -3.58 -5.92 -19.71
CA CYS A 262 -4.42 -6.99 -19.13
C CYS A 262 -5.49 -7.51 -20.11
N MET A 263 -5.76 -6.82 -21.22
CA MET A 263 -6.89 -7.14 -22.09
C MET A 263 -6.61 -8.28 -23.07
N ASN A 264 -5.33 -8.67 -23.25
CA ASN A 264 -4.95 -9.68 -24.22
C ASN A 264 -5.37 -11.11 -23.79
N GLU A 265 -5.44 -11.39 -22.49
CA GLU A 265 -5.94 -12.68 -21.98
C GLU A 265 -7.44 -12.90 -22.26
N ASN A 266 -8.22 -11.82 -22.39
CA ASN A 266 -9.66 -11.91 -22.65
C ASN A 266 -9.99 -12.27 -24.10
N LEU A 267 -9.11 -12.01 -25.06
CA LEU A 267 -9.34 -12.32 -26.47
C LEU A 267 -9.33 -13.84 -26.73
N GLU A 268 -8.44 -14.58 -26.06
CA GLU A 268 -8.44 -16.04 -26.14
C GLU A 268 -9.71 -16.64 -25.52
N ALA A 269 -10.10 -16.16 -24.33
CA ALA A 269 -11.32 -16.61 -23.66
C ALA A 269 -12.58 -16.34 -24.50
N VAL A 270 -12.70 -15.15 -25.10
CA VAL A 270 -13.83 -14.81 -25.99
C VAL A 270 -13.83 -15.69 -27.24
N SER A 271 -12.67 -16.01 -27.80
CA SER A 271 -12.54 -16.90 -28.96
C SER A 271 -13.05 -18.32 -28.66
N TYR A 272 -12.67 -18.90 -27.52
CA TYR A 272 -13.13 -20.24 -27.12
C TYR A 272 -14.63 -20.30 -26.80
N VAL A 273 -15.18 -19.26 -26.15
CA VAL A 273 -16.62 -19.15 -25.90
C VAL A 273 -17.39 -19.10 -27.21
N PHE A 274 -16.92 -18.30 -28.18
CA PHE A 274 -17.52 -18.22 -29.50
C PHE A 274 -17.48 -19.57 -30.24
N LEU A 275 -16.34 -20.27 -30.21
CA LEU A 275 -16.20 -21.62 -30.78
C LEU A 275 -17.17 -22.62 -30.14
N GLY A 276 -17.32 -22.58 -28.81
CA GLY A 276 -18.26 -23.42 -28.08
C GLY A 276 -19.72 -23.19 -28.48
N ILE A 277 -20.14 -21.93 -28.66
CA ILE A 277 -21.48 -21.57 -29.13
C ILE A 277 -21.72 -22.11 -30.55
N VAL A 278 -20.74 -21.93 -31.46
CA VAL A 278 -20.84 -22.42 -32.85
C VAL A 278 -20.98 -23.94 -32.89
N LEU A 279 -20.17 -24.68 -32.13
CA LEU A 279 -20.26 -26.14 -32.05
C LEU A 279 -21.60 -26.62 -31.48
N ALA A 280 -22.13 -25.95 -30.46
CA ALA A 280 -23.43 -26.26 -29.89
C ALA A 280 -24.57 -26.07 -30.92
N LEU A 281 -24.54 -24.96 -31.67
CA LEU A 281 -25.53 -24.69 -32.73
C LEU A 281 -25.47 -25.75 -33.84
N ILE A 282 -24.28 -26.14 -34.28
CA ILE A 282 -24.11 -27.23 -35.25
C ILE A 282 -24.72 -28.53 -34.71
N GLY A 283 -24.48 -28.84 -33.42
CA GLY A 283 -25.06 -30.00 -32.75
C GLY A 283 -26.59 -29.98 -32.73
N VAL A 284 -27.19 -28.83 -32.41
CA VAL A 284 -28.66 -28.65 -32.41
C VAL A 284 -29.25 -28.83 -33.80
N VAL A 285 -28.63 -28.23 -34.82
CA VAL A 285 -29.07 -28.38 -36.22
C VAL A 285 -28.98 -29.85 -36.65
N PHE A 286 -27.88 -30.53 -36.33
CA PHE A 286 -27.71 -31.94 -36.65
C PHE A 286 -28.77 -32.83 -35.97
N LEU A 287 -29.04 -32.61 -34.69
CA LEU A 287 -30.11 -33.31 -33.95
C LEU A 287 -31.50 -33.04 -34.55
N MET A 288 -31.77 -31.80 -34.95
CA MET A 288 -33.03 -31.44 -35.60
C MET A 288 -33.19 -32.17 -36.94
N VAL A 289 -32.14 -32.24 -37.77
CA VAL A 289 -32.14 -33.00 -39.02
C VAL A 289 -32.39 -34.49 -38.77
N LEU A 290 -31.74 -35.09 -37.78
CA LEU A 290 -31.98 -36.48 -37.39
C LEU A 290 -33.43 -36.71 -36.90
N TYR A 291 -33.97 -35.76 -36.13
CA TYR A 291 -35.35 -35.82 -35.65
C TYR A 291 -36.35 -35.80 -36.81
N LEU A 292 -36.19 -34.87 -37.75
CA LEU A 292 -37.04 -34.77 -38.95
C LEU A 292 -36.95 -36.04 -39.81
N ASN A 293 -35.74 -36.54 -40.06
CA ASN A 293 -35.53 -37.77 -40.83
C ASN A 293 -36.13 -39.02 -40.15
N ARG A 294 -36.13 -39.09 -38.82
CA ARG A 294 -36.78 -40.18 -38.07
C ARG A 294 -38.30 -40.08 -38.13
N GLY A 295 -38.84 -38.86 -38.08
CA GLY A 295 -40.28 -38.60 -38.27
C GLY A 295 -40.78 -39.04 -39.63
N ASP A 296 -40.00 -38.77 -40.69
CA ASP A 296 -40.37 -39.11 -42.06
C ASP A 296 -40.30 -40.62 -42.32
N LYS A 297 -39.29 -41.32 -41.77
CA LYS A 297 -39.25 -42.79 -41.77
C LYS A 297 -40.46 -43.41 -41.09
N ARG A 298 -40.94 -42.85 -39.97
CA ARG A 298 -42.16 -43.33 -39.26
C ARG A 298 -43.43 -43.08 -40.06
N ARG A 299 -43.55 -41.94 -40.77
CA ARG A 299 -44.67 -41.68 -41.69
C ARG A 299 -44.65 -42.60 -42.91
N GLY A 300 -43.46 -42.87 -43.45
CA GLY A 300 -43.26 -43.81 -44.54
C GLY A 300 -43.63 -45.26 -44.19
N SER A 301 -43.27 -45.73 -42.99
CA SER A 301 -43.64 -47.08 -42.54
C SER A 301 -45.15 -47.19 -42.27
N ALA A 302 -45.76 -46.19 -41.62
CA ALA A 302 -47.20 -46.16 -41.35
C ALA A 302 -48.06 -46.12 -42.63
N SER A 303 -47.62 -45.40 -43.67
CA SER A 303 -48.32 -45.36 -44.96
C SER A 303 -48.20 -46.68 -45.74
N ARG A 304 -47.03 -47.35 -45.69
CA ARG A 304 -46.85 -48.70 -46.26
C ARG A 304 -47.70 -49.75 -45.55
N GLU A 305 -47.78 -49.71 -44.22
CA GLU A 305 -48.63 -50.60 -43.41
C GLU A 305 -50.12 -50.47 -43.80
N ARG A 306 -50.61 -49.22 -43.91
CA ARG A 306 -51.99 -48.93 -44.34
C ARG A 306 -52.30 -49.43 -45.75
N ARG A 307 -51.33 -49.34 -46.67
CA ARG A 307 -51.47 -49.86 -48.05
C ARG A 307 -51.53 -51.39 -48.04
N ARG A 308 -50.72 -52.05 -47.22
CA ARG A 308 -50.72 -53.52 -47.04
C ARG A 308 -52.04 -54.04 -46.49
N ASN A 309 -52.59 -53.38 -45.47
CA ASN A 309 -53.89 -53.74 -44.88
C ASN A 309 -55.05 -53.57 -45.86
N ARG A 310 -55.04 -52.50 -46.69
CA ARG A 310 -56.04 -52.31 -47.75
C ARG A 310 -56.02 -53.43 -48.78
N VAL A 311 -54.83 -53.86 -49.23
CA VAL A 311 -54.68 -54.97 -50.18
C VAL A 311 -55.13 -56.30 -49.56
N ALA A 312 -54.83 -56.55 -48.28
CA ALA A 312 -55.27 -57.74 -47.56
C ALA A 312 -56.81 -57.82 -47.42
N LEU A 313 -57.47 -56.68 -47.13
CA LEU A 313 -58.92 -56.57 -47.07
C LEU A 313 -59.58 -56.82 -48.44
N SER A 314 -59.03 -56.26 -49.52
CA SER A 314 -59.51 -56.51 -50.88
C SER A 314 -59.38 -57.99 -51.28
N ARG A 315 -58.28 -58.65 -50.90
CA ARG A 315 -58.10 -60.10 -51.14
C ARG A 315 -59.10 -60.96 -50.34
N ARG A 316 -59.43 -60.59 -49.10
CA ARG A 316 -60.47 -61.28 -48.31
C ARG A 316 -61.86 -61.10 -48.92
N ARG A 317 -62.20 -59.90 -49.41
CA ARG A 317 -63.49 -59.66 -50.11
C ARG A 317 -63.63 -60.45 -51.41
N LEU A 318 -62.54 -60.65 -52.15
CA LEU A 318 -62.53 -61.48 -53.35
C LEU A 318 -62.71 -62.97 -53.03
N LYS A 319 -62.05 -63.49 -51.98
CA LYS A 319 -62.24 -64.90 -51.55
C LYS A 319 -63.69 -65.22 -51.18
N VAL A 320 -64.34 -64.35 -50.40
CA VAL A 320 -65.76 -64.52 -50.01
C VAL A 320 -66.71 -64.47 -51.22
N LYS A 321 -66.30 -63.82 -52.32
CA LYS A 321 -67.11 -63.72 -53.55
C LYS A 321 -67.00 -64.97 -54.43
N PHE A 322 -65.93 -65.75 -54.31
CA PHE A 322 -65.73 -67.03 -55.02
C PHE A 322 -66.33 -68.24 -54.28
N GLU A 323 -66.57 -68.14 -52.98
CA GLU A 323 -67.22 -69.20 -52.17
C GLU A 323 -68.77 -69.18 -52.26
N LYS A 324 -69.34 -68.29 -53.08
CA LYS A 324 -70.81 -68.10 -53.25
C LYS A 324 -71.33 -68.33 -54.67
N THR A 325 -70.57 -69.04 -55.49
CA THR A 325 -70.95 -69.49 -56.85
C THR A 325 -70.68 -70.97 -56.96
#